data_AF-A0A6J3K1F6-F1
#
_entry.id   AF-A0A6J3K1F6-F1
#
_cell.length_a   1.000
_cell.length_b   1.000
_cell.length_c   1.000
_cell.angle_alpha   90.00
_cell.angle_beta   90.00
_cell.angle_gamma   90.00
#
_symmetry.space_group_name_H-M   'P 1'
#
loop_
_entity.id
_entity.type
_entity.pdbx_description
1 polymer ?
#
loop_
_entity_poly.entity_id
_entity_poly.type
_entity_poly.pdbx_seq_one_letter_code
_entity_poly.pdbx_strand_id
1 'polypeptide(L)' 'MVYNSDWPNFSNDARKMLVVIMARSLTPVEITSAYILPMNLESFKGLMKVTYSAYNMLLHSKSSE' A
#
# COMPACT_ATOMS: atom_id res chain seq x y z
N MET A 1 -1.19 14.87 8.70
CA MET A 1 -1.85 16.12 8.27
C MET A 1 -2.64 16.77 9.40
N VAL A 2 -3.64 16.11 10.01
CA VAL A 2 -4.37 16.71 11.15
C VAL A 2 -3.46 16.94 12.37
N TYR A 3 -2.56 16.00 12.67
CA TYR A 3 -1.60 16.13 13.78
C TYR A 3 -0.68 17.36 13.66
N ASN A 4 -0.34 17.79 12.44
CA ASN A 4 0.51 18.97 12.18
C ASN A 4 -0.31 20.24 11.87
N SER A 5 -1.60 20.26 12.19
CA SER A 5 -2.47 21.41 11.96
C SER A 5 -2.86 22.07 13.27
N ASP A 6 -3.18 23.37 13.24
CA ASP A 6 -3.72 24.10 14.39
C ASP A 6 -5.22 23.86 14.59
N TRP A 7 -5.63 22.60 14.47
CA TRP A 7 -7.02 22.17 14.55
C TRP A 7 -7.76 22.55 15.85
N PRO A 8 -7.11 22.74 17.03
CA PRO A 8 -7.82 23.22 18.22
C PRO A 8 -8.43 24.62 18.02
N ASN A 9 -7.79 25.45 17.19
CA ASN A 9 -8.23 26.82 16.91
C ASN A 9 -9.24 26.92 15.75
N PHE A 10 -9.66 25.80 15.17
CA PHE A 10 -10.61 25.81 14.06
C PHE A 10 -12.06 26.03 14.56
N SER A 11 -12.91 26.51 13.66
CA SER A 11 -14.36 26.58 13.93
C SER A 11 -14.92 25.21 14.29
N ASN A 12 -16.04 25.17 15.02
CA ASN A 12 -16.68 23.92 15.39
C ASN A 12 -17.06 23.07 14.16
N ASP A 13 -17.49 23.71 13.07
CA ASP A 13 -17.85 23.01 11.84
C ASP A 13 -16.63 22.39 11.15
N ALA A 14 -15.51 23.12 11.11
CA ALA A 14 -14.25 22.59 10.59
C ALA A 14 -13.73 21.41 11.44
N ARG A 15 -13.82 21.49 12.78
CA ARG A 15 -13.47 20.38 13.67
C ARG A 15 -14.34 19.15 13.45
N LYS A 16 -15.67 19.31 13.29
CA LYS A 16 -16.57 18.21 12.95
C LYS A 16 -16.19 17.55 11.63
N MET A 17 -15.87 18.35 10.60
CA MET A 17 -15.41 17.83 9.31
C MET A 17 -14.07 17.07 9.44
N LEU A 18 -13.13 17.59 10.24
CA LEU A 18 -11.87 16.89 10.51
C LEU A 18 -12.08 15.53 11.17
N VAL A 19 -13.03 15.40 12.10
CA VAL A 19 -13.36 14.10 12.71
C VAL A 19 -13.84 13.10 11.65
N VAL A 20 -14.69 13.54 10.72
CA VAL A 20 -15.13 12.70 9.59
C VAL A 20 -13.95 12.29 8.72
N ILE A 21 -13.07 13.24 8.36
CA ILE A 21 -11.88 12.95 7.55
C ILE A 21 -10.97 11.95 8.27
N MET A 22 -10.68 12.16 9.57
CA MET A 22 -9.85 11.24 10.37
C MET A 22 -10.46 9.84 10.43
N ALA A 23 -11.76 9.73 10.72
CA ALA A 23 -12.46 8.45 10.72
C ALA A 23 -12.40 7.76 9.35
N ARG A 24 -12.47 8.53 8.25
CA ARG A 24 -12.35 7.98 6.90
C ARG A 24 -10.93 7.54 6.55
N SER A 25 -9.92 8.26 7.00
CA SER A 25 -8.50 7.94 6.77
C SER A 25 -8.02 6.69 7.52
N LEU A 26 -8.75 6.22 8.54
CA LEU A 26 -8.43 4.94 9.21
C LEU A 26 -8.54 3.73 8.27
N THR A 27 -9.32 3.84 7.20
CA THR A 27 -9.38 2.84 6.13
C THR A 27 -8.73 3.43 4.88
N PRO A 28 -7.45 3.15 4.61
CA PRO A 28 -6.78 3.69 3.43
C PRO A 28 -7.40 3.14 2.15
N VAL A 29 -7.24 3.89 1.05
CA VAL A 29 -7.62 3.39 -0.28
C VAL A 29 -6.61 2.34 -0.69
N GLU A 30 -7.08 1.11 -0.88
CA GLU A 30 -6.27 0.01 -1.39
C GLU A 30 -6.45 -0.14 -2.89
N ILE A 31 -5.35 0.04 -3.63
CA ILE A 31 -5.32 -0.24 -5.06
C ILE A 31 -5.12 -1.75 -5.22
N THR A 32 -6.03 -2.41 -5.92
CA THR A 32 -5.94 -3.86 -6.19
C THR A 32 -5.81 -4.12 -7.68
N SER A 33 -4.96 -5.08 -8.04
CA SER A 33 -4.91 -5.67 -9.38
C SER A 33 -5.81 -6.88 -9.44
N ALA A 34 -6.64 -6.96 -10.50
CA ALA A 34 -7.62 -8.02 -10.72
C ALA A 34 -8.54 -8.30 -9.49
N TYR A 35 -8.78 -7.29 -8.65
CA TYR A 35 -9.56 -7.37 -7.40
C TYR A 35 -9.02 -8.32 -6.31
N ILE A 36 -7.85 -8.95 -6.51
CA ILE A 36 -7.32 -9.98 -5.61
C ILE A 36 -5.92 -9.66 -5.08
N LEU A 37 -5.16 -8.82 -5.77
CA LEU A 37 -3.78 -8.53 -5.40
C LEU A 37 -3.61 -7.06 -4.97
N PRO A 38 -3.35 -6.77 -3.68
CA PRO A 38 -3.07 -5.41 -3.26
C PRO A 38 -1.76 -4.93 -3.89
N MET A 39 -1.79 -3.78 -4.55
CA MET A 39 -0.62 -3.15 -5.18
C MET A 39 0.16 -2.34 -4.15
N ASN A 40 0.88 -3.05 -3.27
CA ASN A 40 1.72 -2.47 -2.24
C ASN A 40 3.18 -2.98 -2.35
N LEU A 41 4.06 -2.45 -1.51
CA LEU A 41 5.48 -2.79 -1.51
C LEU A 41 5.73 -4.28 -1.20
N GLU A 42 4.87 -4.90 -0.41
CA GLU A 42 4.99 -6.32 -0.06
C GLU A 42 4.70 -7.22 -1.25
N SER A 43 3.60 -6.96 -1.96
CA SER A 43 3.27 -7.65 -3.21
C SER A 43 4.36 -7.46 -4.27
N PHE A 44 4.92 -6.25 -4.39
CA PHE A 44 6.04 -5.99 -5.31
C PHE A 44 7.29 -6.81 -4.94
N LYS A 45 7.66 -6.86 -3.66
CA LYS A 45 8.78 -7.70 -3.18
C LYS A 45 8.52 -9.18 -3.45
N GLY A 46 7.30 -9.64 -3.23
CA GLY A 46 6.88 -11.01 -3.55
C GLY A 46 7.06 -11.35 -5.02
N LEU A 47 6.57 -10.48 -5.90
CA LEU A 47 6.72 -10.60 -7.34
C LEU A 47 8.20 -10.71 -7.75
N MET A 48 9.05 -9.82 -7.24
CA MET A 48 10.49 -9.85 -7.54
C MET A 48 11.14 -11.17 -7.11
N LYS A 49 10.83 -11.68 -5.91
CA LYS A 49 11.36 -12.96 -5.43
C LYS A 49 10.97 -14.13 -6.33
N VAL A 50 9.69 -14.19 -6.74
CA VAL A 50 9.19 -15.25 -7.63
C VAL A 50 9.90 -15.17 -8.99
N THR A 51 10.01 -13.98 -9.57
CA THR A 51 10.69 -13.77 -10.86
C THR A 51 12.15 -14.22 -10.79
N TYR A 52 12.90 -13.82 -9.75
CA TYR A 52 14.29 -14.24 -9.57
C TYR A 52 14.43 -15.75 -9.31
N SER A 53 13.53 -16.35 -8.51
CA SER A 53 13.55 -17.79 -8.26
C SER A 53 13.32 -18.57 -9.55
N ALA A 54 12.31 -18.17 -10.35
CA ALA A 54 12.01 -18.80 -11.63
C ALA A 54 13.19 -18.66 -12.60
N TYR A 55 13.81 -17.47 -12.66
CA TYR A 55 14.99 -17.23 -13.47
C TYR A 55 16.16 -18.16 -13.08
N ASN A 56 16.46 -18.26 -11.78
CA ASN A 56 17.55 -19.12 -11.30
C ASN A 56 17.28 -20.61 -11.59
N MET A 57 16.04 -21.07 -11.46
CA MET A 57 15.67 -22.45 -11.80
C MET A 57 15.93 -22.74 -13.29
N LEU A 58 15.51 -21.83 -14.17
CA LEU A 58 15.74 -21.96 -15.62
C LEU A 58 17.22 -21.88 -15.98
N LEU A 59 18.00 -21.07 -15.28
CA LEU A 59 19.44 -20.99 -15.47
C LEU A 59 20.14 -22.30 -15.07
N HIS A 60 19.76 -22.88 -13.93
CA HIS A 60 20.30 -24.17 -13.47
C HIS A 60 19.94 -25.35 -14.38
N SER A 61 18.72 -25.36 -14.95
CA SER A 61 18.36 -26.41 -15.92
C SER A 61 19.19 -26.32 -17.20
N LYS A 62 19.55 -25.09 -17.63
CA LYS A 62 20.38 -24.86 -18.82
C LYS A 62 21.86 -25.17 -18.61
N SER A 63 22.38 -25.11 -17.38
CA SER A 63 23.79 -25.44 -17.09
C SER A 63 24.03 -26.92 -16.86
N SER A 64 22.97 -27.73 -16.82
CA SER A 64 23.01 -29.17 -16.56
C SER A 64 22.90 -30.01 -17.85
N GLU A 65 22.87 -29.35 -19.02
CA GLU A 65 23.08 -29.90 -20.36
C GLU A 65 24.51 -29.61 -20.81
#